data_AF-A0A395JQI9-F1
#
_entry.id   AF-A0A395JQI9-F1
#
_cell.length_a   1.000
_cell.length_b   1.000
_cell.length_c   1.000
_cell.angle_alpha   90.00
_cell.angle_beta   90.00
_cell.angle_gamma   90.00
#
_symmetry.space_group_name_H-M   'P 1'
#
loop_
_entity.id
_entity.type
_entity.pdbx_description
1 polymer ?
#
loop_
_entity_poly.entity_id
_entity_poly.type
_entity_poly.pdbx_seq_one_letter_code
_entity_poly.pdbx_strand_id
1 'polypeptide(L)'
;MTVHIPAKAALLLATITITAIDGELDAHEVAIINRLDGFTTSEDWDSAIAVWNDTPLEDCIAVVAASLNEKQQRVAMANMFDIAMADGRLDEAENVLLRAYANAFTVSDEDIERIVDVITIKNDKTKF
;
A
#
# COMPACT_ATOMS: atom_id res chain seq x y z
N MET A 1 7.62 -9.22 19.65
CA MET A 1 6.63 -10.24 19.26
C MET A 1 6.05 -9.74 17.96
N THR A 2 6.34 -10.39 16.83
CA THR A 2 5.91 -9.90 15.52
C THR A 2 4.40 -10.11 15.41
N VAL A 3 3.65 -9.03 15.33
CA VAL A 3 2.19 -9.07 15.13
C VAL A 3 1.95 -9.57 13.70
N HIS A 4 1.09 -10.58 13.55
CA HIS A 4 0.67 -11.09 12.25
C HIS A 4 -0.83 -10.84 12.11
N ILE A 5 -1.23 -10.20 11.03
CA ILE A 5 -2.63 -9.94 10.69
C ILE A 5 -3.04 -10.75 9.45
N PRO A 6 -4.33 -10.92 9.16
CA PRO A 6 -4.76 -11.57 7.92
C PRO A 6 -4.17 -10.88 6.69
N ALA A 7 -3.93 -11.65 5.62
CA ALA A 7 -3.25 -11.11 4.43
C ALA A 7 -4.00 -9.95 3.77
N LYS A 8 -5.34 -9.96 3.81
CA LYS A 8 -6.14 -8.84 3.28
C LYS A 8 -6.02 -7.61 4.18
N ALA A 9 -6.09 -7.78 5.50
CA ALA A 9 -5.78 -6.70 6.46
C ALA A 9 -4.38 -6.10 6.23
N ALA A 10 -3.37 -6.92 5.96
CA ALA A 10 -2.02 -6.44 5.65
C ALA A 10 -1.93 -5.65 4.34
N LEU A 11 -2.68 -6.05 3.30
CA LEU A 11 -2.83 -5.25 2.09
C LEU A 11 -3.46 -3.89 2.40
N LEU A 12 -4.54 -3.88 3.19
CA LEU A 12 -5.23 -2.63 3.57
C LEU A 12 -4.32 -1.72 4.38
N LEU A 13 -3.60 -2.26 5.37
CA LEU A 13 -2.62 -1.51 6.15
C LEU A 13 -1.54 -0.88 5.27
N ALA A 14 -0.98 -1.63 4.31
CA ALA A 14 -0.01 -1.09 3.36
C ALA A 14 -0.59 0.10 2.57
N THR A 15 -1.83 -0.04 2.10
CA THR A 15 -2.50 1.05 1.36
C THR A 15 -2.91 2.22 2.25
N ILE A 16 -3.23 2.00 3.52
CA ILE A 16 -3.45 3.08 4.48
C ILE A 16 -2.15 3.88 4.64
N THR A 17 -1.00 3.22 4.85
CA THR A 17 0.27 3.93 5.07
C THR A 17 0.68 4.84 3.90
N ILE A 18 0.38 4.45 2.65
CA ILE A 18 0.71 5.28 1.49
C ILE A 18 -0.33 6.37 1.24
N THR A 19 -1.61 6.11 1.52
CA THR A 19 -2.68 7.08 1.25
C THR A 19 -2.74 8.15 2.34
N ALA A 20 -2.51 7.78 3.60
CA ALA A 20 -2.56 8.62 4.80
C ALA A 20 -1.15 8.96 5.31
N ILE A 21 -0.22 9.29 4.41
CA ILE A 21 1.19 9.49 4.75
C ILE A 21 1.41 10.72 5.65
N ASP A 22 0.49 11.68 5.61
CA ASP A 22 0.44 12.84 6.51
C ASP A 22 -0.11 12.50 7.90
N GLY A 23 -0.57 11.26 8.11
CA GLY A 23 -1.14 10.77 9.35
C GLY A 23 -2.65 10.96 9.47
N GLU A 24 -3.31 11.53 8.45
CA GLU A 24 -4.76 11.72 8.43
C GLU A 24 -5.42 10.73 7.47
N LEU A 25 -6.55 10.13 7.90
CA LEU A 25 -7.33 9.22 7.08
C LEU A 25 -8.78 9.71 7.00
N ASP A 26 -9.04 10.53 6.01
CA ASP A 26 -10.28 11.19 5.69
C ASP A 26 -11.17 10.38 4.73
N ALA A 27 -12.32 10.94 4.36
CA ALA A 27 -13.29 10.27 3.50
C ALA A 27 -12.78 10.04 2.06
N HIS A 28 -11.89 10.89 1.56
CA HIS A 28 -11.26 10.75 0.26
C HIS A 28 -10.24 9.61 0.26
N GLU A 29 -9.34 9.57 1.24
CA GLU A 29 -8.38 8.47 1.39
C GLU A 29 -9.10 7.12 1.57
N VAL A 30 -10.13 7.08 2.41
CA VAL A 30 -10.96 5.90 2.60
C VAL A 30 -11.63 5.45 1.30
N ALA A 31 -12.10 6.38 0.46
CA ALA A 31 -12.71 6.04 -0.83
C ALA A 31 -11.72 5.40 -1.82
N ILE A 32 -10.43 5.76 -1.74
CA ILE A 32 -9.37 5.12 -2.54
C ILE A 32 -9.18 3.68 -2.08
N ILE A 33 -9.05 3.45 -0.77
CA ILE A 33 -8.77 2.12 -0.20
C ILE A 33 -9.99 1.19 -0.37
N ASN A 34 -11.22 1.72 -0.33
CA ASN A 34 -12.45 0.97 -0.59
C ASN A 34 -12.47 0.26 -1.95
N ARG A 35 -11.65 0.67 -2.93
CA ARG A 35 -11.53 -0.05 -4.20
C ARG A 35 -10.96 -1.47 -4.03
N LEU A 36 -10.27 -1.73 -2.92
CA LEU A 36 -9.62 -3.01 -2.62
C LEU A 36 -10.51 -3.93 -1.77
N ASP A 37 -11.21 -3.36 -0.79
CA ASP A 37 -12.02 -4.12 0.17
C ASP A 37 -13.52 -4.12 -0.15
N GLY A 38 -13.97 -3.19 -1.00
CA GLY A 38 -15.37 -2.92 -1.31
C GLY A 38 -15.98 -1.90 -0.37
N PHE A 39 -16.02 -2.20 0.94
CA PHE A 39 -16.58 -1.33 1.97
C PHE A 39 -15.78 -1.44 3.28
N THR A 40 -15.48 -0.30 3.92
CA THR A 40 -14.78 -0.17 5.23
C THR A 40 -15.61 -0.65 6.42
N THR A 41 -16.09 -1.89 6.36
CA THR A 41 -16.87 -2.52 7.43
C THR A 41 -16.48 -3.99 7.60
N SER A 42 -15.33 -4.40 7.07
CA SER A 42 -14.84 -5.78 7.16
C SER A 42 -13.96 -5.98 8.40
N GLU A 43 -13.87 -7.22 8.88
CA GLU A 43 -12.93 -7.57 9.97
C GLU A 43 -11.47 -7.30 9.57
N ASP A 44 -11.15 -7.40 8.27
CA ASP A 44 -9.83 -7.08 7.72
C ASP A 44 -9.53 -5.58 7.83
N TRP A 45 -10.52 -4.72 7.54
CA TRP A 45 -10.41 -3.27 7.70
C TRP A 45 -10.20 -2.90 9.17
N ASP A 46 -11.04 -3.45 10.07
CA ASP A 46 -10.92 -3.19 11.50
C ASP A 46 -9.55 -3.61 12.04
N SER A 47 -9.02 -4.75 11.58
CA SER A 47 -7.68 -5.23 11.93
C SER A 47 -6.57 -4.28 11.43
N ALA A 48 -6.69 -3.77 10.20
CA ALA A 48 -5.72 -2.84 9.63
C ALA A 48 -5.72 -1.49 10.37
N ILE A 49 -6.91 -0.95 10.67
CA ILE A 49 -7.07 0.31 11.41
C ILE A 49 -6.57 0.19 12.84
N ALA A 50 -6.82 -0.94 13.51
CA ALA A 50 -6.29 -1.18 14.84
C ALA A 50 -4.75 -1.12 14.86
N VAL A 51 -4.09 -1.74 13.88
CA VAL A 51 -2.62 -1.66 13.76
C VAL A 51 -2.16 -0.24 13.44
N TRP A 52 -2.77 0.42 12.46
CA TRP A 52 -2.42 1.79 12.06
C TRP A 52 -2.47 2.79 13.21
N ASN A 53 -3.51 2.74 14.05
CA ASN A 53 -3.68 3.69 15.16
C ASN A 53 -2.67 3.48 16.31
N ASP A 54 -2.24 2.24 16.54
CA ASP A 54 -1.42 1.88 17.70
C ASP A 54 0.07 1.66 17.37
N THR A 55 0.45 1.74 16.08
CA THR A 55 1.78 1.33 15.60
C THR A 55 2.45 2.43 14.78
N PRO A 56 3.71 2.81 15.08
CA PRO A 56 4.46 3.73 14.23
C PRO A 56 4.60 3.23 12.79
N LEU A 57 4.75 4.14 11.83
CA LEU A 57 4.83 3.82 10.40
C LEU A 57 5.90 2.75 10.07
N GLU A 58 7.10 2.86 10.64
CA GLU A 58 8.18 1.89 10.41
C GLU A 58 7.81 0.48 10.88
N ASP A 59 7.12 0.38 12.01
CA ASP A 59 6.65 -0.89 12.56
C ASP A 59 5.47 -1.46 11.75
N CYS A 60 4.62 -0.60 11.16
CA CYS A 60 3.58 -1.02 10.23
C CYS A 60 4.17 -1.77 9.02
N ILE A 61 5.27 -1.28 8.45
CA ILE A 61 5.97 -1.93 7.32
C ILE A 61 6.40 -3.34 7.72
N ALA A 62 6.97 -3.50 8.92
CA ALA A 62 7.40 -4.81 9.42
C ALA A 62 6.21 -5.77 9.61
N VAL A 63 5.08 -5.28 10.14
CA VAL A 63 3.85 -6.09 10.28
C VAL A 63 3.33 -6.55 8.92
N VAL A 64 3.27 -5.67 7.93
CA VAL A 64 2.84 -6.00 6.57
C VAL A 64 3.78 -7.04 5.96
N ALA A 65 5.10 -6.80 6.00
CA ALA A 65 6.09 -7.70 5.41
C ALA A 65 6.05 -9.11 6.02
N ALA A 66 5.84 -9.20 7.34
CA ALA A 66 5.71 -10.48 8.04
C ALA A 66 4.39 -11.21 7.75
N SER A 67 3.34 -10.49 7.32
CA SER A 67 1.99 -11.04 7.13
C SER A 67 1.69 -11.49 5.69
N LEU A 68 2.56 -11.14 4.73
CA LEU A 68 2.37 -11.40 3.31
C LEU A 68 3.41 -12.38 2.76
N ASN A 69 2.97 -13.34 1.95
CA ASN A 69 3.89 -14.12 1.11
C ASN A 69 4.35 -13.33 -0.13
N GLU A 70 5.37 -13.81 -0.83
CA GLU A 70 5.96 -13.13 -2.00
C GLU A 70 4.94 -12.71 -3.06
N LYS A 71 3.98 -13.57 -3.40
CA LYS A 71 2.94 -13.24 -4.39
C LYS A 71 2.03 -12.11 -3.90
N GLN A 72 1.70 -12.12 -2.62
CA GLN A 72 0.86 -11.07 -2.01
C GLN A 72 1.64 -9.76 -1.83
N GLN A 73 2.94 -9.81 -1.54
CA GLN A 73 3.82 -8.64 -1.51
C GLN A 73 3.85 -7.92 -2.87
N ARG A 74 3.93 -8.66 -3.98
CA ARG A 74 3.82 -8.09 -5.34
C ARG A 74 2.48 -7.39 -5.57
N VAL A 75 1.39 -7.99 -5.10
CA VAL A 75 0.04 -7.39 -5.19
C VAL A 75 -0.02 -6.10 -4.36
N ALA A 76 0.49 -6.11 -3.13
CA ALA A 76 0.54 -4.90 -2.30
C ALA A 76 1.36 -3.80 -2.96
N MET A 77 2.54 -4.13 -3.49
CA MET A 77 3.40 -3.18 -4.19
C MET A 77 2.69 -2.54 -5.38
N ALA A 78 2.02 -3.34 -6.21
CA ALA A 78 1.27 -2.82 -7.36
C ALA A 78 0.14 -1.85 -6.95
N ASN A 79 -0.57 -2.14 -5.86
CA ASN A 79 -1.64 -1.25 -5.36
C ASN A 79 -1.06 0.04 -4.76
N MET A 80 0.06 -0.03 -4.03
CA MET A 80 0.69 1.18 -3.49
C MET A 80 1.22 2.09 -4.60
N PHE A 81 1.87 1.55 -5.64
CA PHE A 81 2.26 2.34 -6.81
C PHE A 81 1.05 2.90 -7.58
N ASP A 82 -0.05 2.15 -7.69
CA ASP A 82 -1.26 2.64 -8.35
C ASP A 82 -1.79 3.90 -7.65
N ILE A 83 -1.90 3.83 -6.32
CA ILE A 83 -2.36 4.94 -5.49
C ILE A 83 -1.41 6.13 -5.59
N ALA A 84 -0.13 5.91 -5.32
CA ALA A 84 0.85 6.98 -5.25
C ALA A 84 1.08 7.67 -6.60
N MET A 85 0.95 6.94 -7.72
CA MET A 85 1.13 7.51 -9.07
C MET A 85 -0.17 8.00 -9.72
N ALA A 86 -1.30 8.02 -8.99
CA ALA A 86 -2.61 8.28 -9.55
C ALA A 86 -2.72 9.66 -10.22
N ASP A 87 -2.02 10.67 -9.69
CA ASP A 87 -1.97 12.03 -10.24
C ASP A 87 -0.85 12.23 -11.28
N GLY A 88 -0.10 11.17 -11.59
CA GLY A 88 1.01 11.16 -12.54
C GLY A 88 2.33 11.68 -11.97
N ARG A 89 2.40 11.95 -10.67
CA ARG A 89 3.62 12.28 -9.93
C ARG A 89 3.80 11.28 -8.79
N LEU A 90 5.02 11.22 -8.28
CA LEU A 90 5.33 10.51 -7.05
C LEU A 90 6.11 11.50 -6.22
N ASP A 91 5.59 11.88 -5.06
CA ASP A 91 6.30 12.81 -4.19
C ASP A 91 7.46 12.12 -3.45
N GLU A 92 8.29 12.92 -2.76
CA GLU A 92 9.46 12.40 -2.06
C GLU A 92 9.08 11.46 -0.90
N ALA A 93 8.01 11.78 -0.16
CA ALA A 93 7.58 10.99 1.00
C ALA A 93 7.04 9.63 0.56
N GLU A 94 6.19 9.61 -0.47
CA GLU A 94 5.68 8.39 -1.09
C GLU A 94 6.81 7.54 -1.67
N ASN A 95 7.80 8.16 -2.33
CA ASN A 95 8.97 7.46 -2.87
C ASN A 95 9.80 6.80 -1.76
N VAL A 96 10.06 7.52 -0.67
CA VAL A 96 10.76 6.99 0.51
C VAL A 96 10.00 5.80 1.09
N LEU A 97 8.68 5.91 1.24
CA LEU A 97 7.85 4.83 1.79
C LEU A 97 7.80 3.60 0.87
N LEU A 98 7.62 3.78 -0.44
CA LEU A 98 7.64 2.69 -1.42
C LEU A 98 8.99 1.96 -1.43
N ARG A 99 10.11 2.69 -1.32
CA ARG A 99 11.45 2.10 -1.16
C ARG A 99 11.59 1.32 0.13
N ALA A 100 11.04 1.82 1.24
CA ALA A 100 11.05 1.11 2.51
C ALA A 100 10.29 -0.22 2.41
N TYR A 101 9.12 -0.24 1.77
CA TYR A 101 8.40 -1.48 1.47
C TYR A 101 9.18 -2.40 0.53
N ALA A 102 9.79 -1.87 -0.53
CA ALA A 102 10.58 -2.66 -1.47
C ALA A 102 11.75 -3.36 -0.77
N ASN A 103 12.43 -2.67 0.14
CA ASN A 103 13.52 -3.23 0.95
C ASN A 103 13.05 -4.27 1.97
N ALA A 104 11.83 -4.11 2.50
CA ALA A 104 11.24 -5.06 3.46
C ALA A 104 10.63 -6.29 2.77
N PHE A 105 10.25 -6.16 1.50
CA PHE A 105 9.67 -7.22 0.70
C PHE A 105 10.74 -8.03 -0.02
N THR A 106 10.30 -9.16 -0.57
CA THR A 106 11.11 -10.05 -1.41
C THR A 106 10.86 -9.83 -2.91
N VAL A 107 10.26 -8.69 -3.28
CA VAL A 107 9.96 -8.32 -4.67
C VAL A 107 11.23 -7.83 -5.35
N SER A 108 11.53 -8.32 -6.56
CA SER A 108 12.73 -7.91 -7.29
C SER A 108 12.56 -6.52 -7.92
N ASP A 109 13.68 -5.84 -8.18
CA ASP A 109 13.69 -4.57 -8.92
C ASP A 109 13.03 -4.72 -10.30
N GLU A 110 13.25 -5.85 -10.97
CA GLU A 110 12.63 -6.14 -12.28
C GLU A 110 11.10 -6.24 -12.19
N ASP A 111 10.55 -6.78 -11.09
CA ASP A 111 9.11 -6.79 -10.86
C ASP A 111 8.57 -5.40 -10.54
N ILE A 112 9.34 -4.58 -9.81
CA ILE A 112 8.99 -3.18 -9.54
C ILE A 112 8.96 -2.36 -10.84
N GLU A 113 9.99 -2.48 -11.69
CA GLU A 113 10.05 -1.82 -13.00
C GLU A 113 8.81 -2.15 -13.85
N ARG A 114 8.44 -3.44 -13.93
CA ARG A 114 7.23 -3.88 -14.64
C ARG A 114 5.94 -3.27 -14.09
N ILE A 115 5.82 -3.17 -12.76
CA ILE A 115 4.67 -2.56 -12.11
C ILE A 115 4.57 -1.08 -12.49
N VAL A 116 5.68 -0.35 -12.39
CA VAL A 116 5.76 1.08 -12.72
C VAL A 116 5.40 1.30 -14.19
N ASP A 117 5.97 0.54 -15.11
CA ASP A 117 5.70 0.64 -16.56
C ASP A 117 4.20 0.49 -16.87
N VAL A 118 3.56 -0.53 -16.30
CA VAL A 118 2.12 -0.78 -16.50
C VAL A 118 1.28 0.37 -15.96
N ILE A 119 1.63 0.91 -14.78
CA ILE A 119 0.89 2.02 -14.16
C ILE A 119 1.08 3.32 -14.95
N THR A 120 2.30 3.59 -15.43
CA THR A 120 2.58 4.73 -16.31
C THR A 120 1.72 4.67 -17.57
N ILE A 121 1.66 3.50 -18.24
CA ILE A 121 0.79 3.30 -19.41
C ILE A 121 -0.68 3.53 -19.06
N LYS A 122 -1.15 2.96 -17.93
CA LYS A 122 -2.53 3.11 -17.47
C LYS A 122 -2.92 4.58 -17.22
N ASN A 123 -1.98 5.37 -16.70
CA ASN A 123 -2.20 6.77 -16.31
C ASN A 123 -1.95 7.76 -17.45
N ASP A 124 -1.36 7.35 -18.56
CA ASP A 124 -1.15 8.22 -19.74
C ASP A 124 -2.46 8.48 -20.50
N LYS A 125 -3.25 9.43 -19.99
CA LYS A 125 -4.51 9.87 -20.62
C LYS A 125 -4.30 10.74 -21.86
N THR A 126 -3.06 11.12 -22.19
CA THR A 126 -2.76 11.92 -23.39
C THR A 126 -2.94 11.15 -24.71
N LYS A 127 -3.16 9.83 -24.61
CA LYS A 127 -3.38 8.93 -25.75
C LYS A 127 -4.84 8.80 -26.18
N PHE A 128 -5.76 9.49 -25.52
CA PHE A 128 -7.18 9.60 -25.86
C PHE A 128 -7.50 11.04 -26.28
#